data_AF-X1Q7L6-F1
#
_entry.id   AF-X1Q7L6-F1
#
_cell.length_a   1.000
_cell.length_b   1.000
_cell.length_c   1.000
_cell.angle_alpha   90.00
_cell.angle_beta   90.00
_cell.angle_gamma   90.00
#
_symmetry.space_group_name_H-M   'P 1'
#
loop_
_entity.id
_entity.type
_entity.pdbx_description
1 polymer ?
#
loop_
_entity_poly.entity_id
_entity_poly.type
_entity_poly.pdbx_seq_one_letter_code
_entity_poly.pdbx_strand_id
1 'polypeptide(L)'
;DMEAVMRTEGIPLFSLESKRPLKDFDIIGFSLGYELTYTNVLNMLHLAQIPVLAAERNDSHPVVIAGGSCTLNPEPMADFIDFFVIGDGEEVSLELLDSFRDWKRNGKGAPKKELFYQVATIPGIYVPSLYQ
;
A
#
# COMPACT_ATOMS: atom_id res chain seq x y z
N ASP A 1 1.03 -6.55 26.08
CA ASP A 1 1.01 -5.88 24.78
C ASP A 1 1.05 -6.96 23.69
N MET A 2 0.04 -7.00 22.82
CA MET A 2 -0.06 -8.03 21.77
C MET A 2 1.07 -7.86 20.74
N GLU A 3 1.51 -6.63 20.50
CA GLU A 3 2.63 -6.35 19.61
C GLU A 3 3.90 -7.09 20.07
N ALA A 4 4.24 -7.00 21.36
CA ALA A 4 5.42 -7.64 21.92
C ALA A 4 5.39 -9.17 21.77
N VAL A 5 4.22 -9.78 21.95
CA VAL A 5 4.03 -11.23 21.75
C VAL A 5 4.21 -11.60 20.29
N MET A 6 3.60 -10.85 19.37
CA MET A 6 3.74 -11.09 17.93
C MET A 6 5.19 -11.02 17.47
N ARG A 7 5.95 -10.04 17.97
CA ARG A 7 7.39 -9.90 17.70
C ARG A 7 8.19 -11.09 18.22
N THR A 8 7.93 -11.49 19.47
CA THR A 8 8.68 -12.57 20.14
C THR A 8 8.43 -13.92 19.46
N GLU A 9 7.19 -14.19 19.07
CA GLU A 9 6.76 -15.45 18.46
C GLU A 9 6.88 -15.44 16.92
N GLY A 10 7.32 -14.32 16.32
CA GLY A 10 7.45 -14.18 14.87
C GLY A 10 6.12 -14.23 14.10
N ILE A 11 5.01 -13.91 14.77
CA ILE A 11 3.67 -13.94 14.20
C ILE A 11 3.44 -12.66 13.38
N PRO A 12 3.26 -12.73 12.05
CA PRO A 12 3.01 -11.55 11.24
C PRO A 12 1.65 -10.94 11.55
N LEU A 13 1.53 -9.62 11.40
CA LEU A 13 0.23 -8.94 11.43
C LEU A 13 -0.72 -9.58 10.40
N PHE A 14 -1.96 -9.84 10.82
CA PHE A 14 -2.96 -10.55 10.04
C PHE A 14 -4.32 -9.83 10.05
N SER A 15 -5.16 -10.14 9.07
CA SER A 15 -6.53 -9.62 8.95
C SER A 15 -7.43 -10.12 10.08
N LEU A 16 -8.35 -9.26 10.54
CA LEU A 16 -9.30 -9.67 11.57
C LEU A 16 -10.25 -10.77 11.09
N GLU A 17 -10.73 -10.66 9.85
CA GLU A 17 -11.77 -11.52 9.28
C GLU A 17 -11.29 -12.96 9.05
N SER A 18 -10.14 -13.12 8.38
CA SER A 18 -9.66 -14.42 7.90
C SER A 18 -8.38 -14.88 8.59
N LYS A 19 -7.80 -14.06 9.48
CA LYS A 19 -6.48 -14.30 10.08
C LYS A 19 -5.38 -14.53 9.04
N ARG A 20 -5.56 -13.96 7.85
CA ARG A 20 -4.59 -14.04 6.76
C ARG A 20 -3.48 -13.03 7.02
N PRO A 21 -2.19 -13.42 6.98
CA PRO A 21 -1.09 -12.47 7.09
C PRO A 21 -1.19 -11.35 6.05
N LEU A 22 -0.89 -10.11 6.45
CA LEU A 22 -0.99 -8.94 5.58
C LEU A 22 -0.09 -9.07 4.34
N LYS A 23 1.09 -9.66 4.48
CA LYS A 23 2.03 -9.91 3.38
C LYS A 23 1.48 -10.83 2.28
N ASP A 24 0.43 -11.59 2.56
CA ASP A 24 -0.18 -12.50 1.59
C ASP A 24 -1.31 -11.84 0.78
N PHE A 25 -1.66 -10.59 1.06
CA PHE A 25 -2.64 -9.85 0.27
C PHE A 25 -2.05 -9.33 -1.02
N ASP A 26 -2.93 -8.99 -1.96
CA ASP A 26 -2.56 -8.32 -3.20
C ASP A 26 -2.30 -6.82 -2.99
N ILE A 27 -3.17 -6.17 -2.19
CA ILE A 27 -3.14 -4.74 -1.90
C ILE A 27 -3.39 -4.55 -0.40
N ILE A 28 -2.68 -3.61 0.21
CA ILE A 28 -2.95 -3.08 1.55
C ILE A 28 -3.26 -1.60 1.41
N GLY A 29 -4.44 -1.19 1.87
CA GLY A 29 -4.86 0.21 1.87
C GLY A 29 -4.90 0.81 3.27
N PHE A 30 -4.33 2.00 3.41
CA PHE A 30 -4.40 2.81 4.62
C PHE A 30 -5.26 4.06 4.40
N SER A 31 -6.08 4.41 5.39
CA SER A 31 -6.75 5.70 5.45
C SER A 31 -6.00 6.62 6.41
N LEU A 32 -5.39 7.68 5.87
CA LEU A 32 -4.60 8.66 6.58
C LEU A 32 -5.48 9.87 6.91
N GLY A 33 -6.14 9.82 8.06
CA GLY A 33 -6.97 10.92 8.56
C GLY A 33 -6.18 12.02 9.27
N TYR A 34 -5.06 11.66 9.92
CA TYR A 34 -4.24 12.57 10.72
C TYR A 34 -2.76 12.18 10.64
N GLU A 35 -1.86 13.17 10.63
CA GLU A 35 -0.41 12.94 10.52
C GLU A 35 0.16 12.12 11.68
N LEU A 36 -0.45 12.20 12.86
CA LEU A 36 -0.03 11.44 14.05
C LEU A 36 -0.15 9.91 13.86
N THR A 37 -0.88 9.43 12.84
CA THR A 37 -1.03 8.00 12.57
C THR A 37 0.01 7.44 11.61
N TYR A 38 0.92 8.26 11.06
CA TYR A 38 1.94 7.81 10.11
C TYR A 38 2.83 6.71 10.70
N THR A 39 3.29 6.90 11.94
CA THR A 39 4.13 5.92 12.63
C THR A 39 3.41 4.60 12.87
N ASN A 40 2.08 4.61 13.02
CA ASN A 40 1.29 3.39 13.12
C ASN A 40 1.31 2.60 11.81
N VAL A 41 1.25 3.28 10.66
CA VAL A 41 1.38 2.62 9.34
C VAL A 41 2.74 1.95 9.21
N LEU A 42 3.82 2.65 9.56
CA LEU A 42 5.18 2.09 9.49
C LEU A 42 5.32 0.88 10.44
N ASN A 43 4.76 0.98 11.64
CA ASN A 43 4.74 -0.12 12.61
C ASN A 43 3.94 -1.32 12.09
N MET A 44 2.78 -1.09 11.45
CA MET A 44 1.96 -2.14 10.86
C MET A 44 2.67 -2.86 9.72
N LEU A 45 3.37 -2.14 8.84
CA LEU A 45 4.20 -2.75 7.77
C LEU A 45 5.30 -3.61 8.36
N HIS A 46 6.01 -3.07 9.36
CA HIS A 46 7.08 -3.80 10.04
C HIS A 46 6.58 -5.06 10.75
N LEU A 47 5.45 -4.99 11.46
CA LEU A 47 4.80 -6.15 12.09
C LEU A 47 4.23 -7.15 11.08
N ALA A 48 3.80 -6.68 9.92
CA ALA A 48 3.37 -7.53 8.80
C ALA A 48 4.55 -8.24 8.11
N GLN A 49 5.80 -7.94 8.50
CA GLN A 49 7.02 -8.41 7.85
C GLN A 49 7.10 -7.97 6.38
N ILE A 50 6.64 -6.75 6.11
CA ILE A 50 6.75 -6.08 4.82
C ILE A 50 7.81 -4.99 4.95
N PRO A 51 8.75 -4.83 3.98
CA PRO A 51 9.70 -3.73 3.99
C PRO A 51 8.98 -2.39 4.13
N VAL A 52 9.45 -1.57 5.08
CA VAL A 52 8.84 -0.29 5.41
C VAL A 52 9.05 0.69 4.26
N LEU A 53 10.27 0.73 3.71
CA LEU A 53 10.59 1.54 2.54
C LEU A 53 10.03 0.89 1.27
N ALA A 54 9.35 1.70 0.45
CA ALA A 54 8.80 1.26 -0.83
C ALA A 54 9.88 0.75 -1.77
N ALA A 55 11.06 1.37 -1.77
CA ALA A 55 12.21 0.98 -2.60
C ALA A 55 12.77 -0.42 -2.28
N GLU A 56 12.49 -0.96 -1.09
CA GLU A 56 12.92 -2.31 -0.68
C GLU A 56 11.88 -3.39 -1.02
N ARG A 57 10.67 -3.00 -1.45
CA ARG A 57 9.61 -3.92 -1.85
C ARG A 57 9.81 -4.36 -3.30
N ASN A 58 9.88 -5.67 -3.51
CA ASN A 58 9.87 -6.29 -4.85
C ASN A 58 8.44 -6.72 -5.25
N ASP A 59 8.34 -7.38 -6.41
CA ASP A 59 7.06 -7.84 -6.98
C ASP A 59 6.34 -8.93 -6.17
N SER A 60 7.00 -9.58 -5.20
CA SER A 60 6.36 -10.58 -4.34
C SER A 60 5.63 -9.97 -3.13
N HIS A 61 5.80 -8.68 -2.86
CA HIS A 61 5.14 -7.99 -1.76
C HIS A 61 3.77 -7.46 -2.18
N PRO A 62 2.82 -7.23 -1.26
CA PRO A 62 1.58 -6.50 -1.58
C PRO A 62 1.88 -5.09 -2.11
N VAL A 63 0.97 -4.54 -2.89
CA VAL A 63 0.97 -3.11 -3.22
C VAL A 63 0.44 -2.33 -2.01
N VAL A 64 1.17 -1.32 -1.56
CA VAL A 64 0.79 -0.50 -0.40
C VAL A 64 0.25 0.85 -0.87
N ILE A 65 -1.01 1.14 -0.59
CA ILE A 65 -1.69 2.35 -1.02
C ILE A 65 -2.19 3.16 0.17
N ALA A 66 -2.35 4.47 0.00
CA ALA A 66 -2.92 5.33 1.02
C ALA A 66 -3.92 6.35 0.44
N GLY A 67 -4.99 6.61 1.17
CA GLY A 67 -5.98 7.66 0.89
C GLY A 67 -6.29 8.46 2.15
N GLY A 68 -7.29 9.36 2.09
CA GLY A 68 -7.73 10.17 3.23
C GLY A 68 -7.21 11.61 3.19
N SER A 69 -7.65 12.47 4.10
CA SER A 69 -7.39 13.92 4.07
C SER A 69 -5.92 14.29 4.06
N CYS A 70 -5.05 13.48 4.69
CA CYS A 70 -3.62 13.74 4.72
C CYS A 70 -2.92 13.52 3.37
N THR A 71 -3.54 12.81 2.41
CA THR A 71 -2.92 12.60 1.09
C THR A 71 -2.94 13.83 0.19
N LEU A 72 -3.59 14.92 0.62
CA LEU A 72 -3.42 16.24 0.01
C LEU A 72 -1.97 16.76 0.11
N ASN A 73 -1.20 16.27 1.09
CA ASN A 73 0.24 16.50 1.23
C ASN A 73 0.94 15.14 1.38
N PRO A 74 1.13 14.37 0.29
CA PRO A 74 1.56 12.97 0.35
C PRO A 74 3.07 12.81 0.62
N GLU A 75 3.87 13.83 0.34
CA GLU A 75 5.34 13.82 0.43
C GLU A 75 5.93 13.29 1.75
N PRO A 76 5.40 13.61 2.94
CA PRO A 76 5.92 13.06 4.19
C PRO A 76 5.85 11.53 4.29
N MET A 77 5.01 10.89 3.48
CA MET A 77 4.83 9.43 3.44
C MET A 77 5.34 8.80 2.13
N ALA A 78 5.90 9.58 1.21
CA ALA A 78 6.24 9.15 -0.15
C ALA A 78 7.24 7.98 -0.19
N ASP A 79 8.18 7.92 0.75
CA ASP A 79 9.17 6.83 0.81
C ASP A 79 8.59 5.48 1.25
N PHE A 80 7.36 5.46 1.78
CA PHE A 80 6.76 4.29 2.44
C PHE A 80 5.54 3.72 1.71
N ILE A 81 4.94 4.47 0.79
CA ILE A 81 3.68 4.12 0.09
C ILE A 81 3.94 4.01 -1.41
N ASP A 82 3.39 3.00 -2.07
CA ASP A 82 3.61 2.77 -3.50
C ASP A 82 2.86 3.81 -4.35
N PHE A 83 1.61 4.13 -4.00
CA PHE A 83 0.88 5.27 -4.54
C PHE A 83 -0.25 5.75 -3.63
N PHE A 84 -0.62 7.01 -3.81
CA PHE A 84 -1.67 7.69 -3.05
C PHE A 84 -2.90 7.89 -3.92
N VAL A 85 -4.07 7.78 -3.29
CA VAL A 85 -5.34 8.25 -3.83
C VAL A 85 -5.66 9.58 -3.16
N ILE A 86 -5.71 10.65 -3.96
CA ILE A 86 -5.90 12.03 -3.55
C ILE A 86 -7.28 12.49 -4.05
N GLY A 87 -8.09 13.00 -3.13
CA GLY A 87 -9.47 13.40 -3.43
C GLY A 87 -10.47 12.30 -3.06
N ASP A 88 -11.54 12.17 -3.86
CA ASP A 88 -12.58 11.18 -3.60
C ASP A 88 -12.16 9.79 -4.10
N GLY A 89 -11.99 8.86 -3.16
CA GLY A 89 -11.63 7.49 -3.48
C GLY A 89 -12.71 6.75 -4.25
N GLU A 90 -13.99 7.15 -4.15
CA GLU A 90 -15.09 6.48 -4.85
C GLU A 90 -14.99 6.66 -6.37
N GLU A 91 -14.58 7.84 -6.83
CA GLU A 91 -14.39 8.13 -8.26
C GLU A 91 -13.20 7.33 -8.85
N VAL A 92 -12.14 7.14 -8.07
CA VAL A 92 -10.90 6.48 -8.52
C VAL A 92 -10.96 4.95 -8.40
N SER A 93 -11.82 4.43 -7.50
CA SER A 93 -11.80 3.00 -7.12
C SER A 93 -12.06 2.05 -8.29
N LEU A 94 -12.98 2.38 -9.21
CA LEU A 94 -13.32 1.49 -10.32
C LEU A 94 -12.17 1.37 -11.33
N GLU A 95 -11.61 2.50 -11.77
CA GLU A 95 -10.48 2.53 -12.72
C GLU A 95 -9.22 1.88 -12.14
N LEU A 96 -8.98 2.10 -10.83
CA LEU A 96 -7.89 1.45 -10.12
C LEU A 96 -8.06 -0.07 -10.07
N LEU A 97 -9.27 -0.55 -9.74
CA LEU A 97 -9.57 -1.98 -9.67
C LEU A 97 -9.46 -2.65 -11.04
N ASP A 98 -9.91 -1.98 -12.11
CA ASP A 98 -9.78 -2.50 -13.46
C ASP A 98 -8.31 -2.55 -13.92
N SER A 99 -7.53 -1.49 -13.67
CA SER A 99 -6.08 -1.49 -13.92
C SER A 99 -5.36 -2.61 -13.16
N PHE A 100 -5.72 -2.81 -11.88
CA PHE A 100 -5.17 -3.89 -11.07
C PHE A 100 -5.55 -5.28 -11.60
N ARG A 101 -6.81 -5.48 -12.00
CA ARG A 101 -7.29 -6.75 -12.56
C ARG A 101 -6.59 -7.06 -13.87
N ASP A 102 -6.39 -6.07 -14.74
CA ASP A 102 -5.70 -6.26 -16.00
C ASP A 102 -4.22 -6.59 -15.79
N TRP A 103 -3.54 -5.88 -14.90
CA TRP A 103 -2.18 -6.22 -14.48
C TRP A 103 -2.09 -7.66 -13.96
N LYS A 104 -3.01 -8.08 -13.08
CA LYS A 104 -3.02 -9.43 -12.50
C LYS A 104 -3.32 -10.52 -13.54
N ARG A 105 -4.16 -10.23 -14.55
CA ARG A 105 -4.50 -11.15 -15.65
C ARG A 105 -3.37 -11.30 -16.65
N ASN A 106 -2.61 -10.24 -16.89
CA ASN A 106 -1.48 -10.24 -17.82
C ASN A 106 -0.27 -11.04 -17.29
N GLY A 107 -0.28 -11.46 -16.03
CA GLY A 107 0.47 -12.61 -15.54
C GLY A 107 1.02 -12.45 -14.13
N LYS A 108 1.14 -13.56 -13.40
CA LYS A 108 1.92 -13.67 -12.15
C LYS A 108 3.42 -13.52 -12.47
N GLY A 109 3.86 -12.28 -12.68
CA GLY A 109 5.23 -11.96 -13.10
C GLY A 109 5.39 -10.61 -13.79
N ALA A 110 4.29 -9.90 -14.10
CA ALA A 110 4.37 -8.52 -14.55
C ALA A 110 4.96 -7.65 -13.41
N PRO A 111 6.01 -6.86 -13.68
CA PRO A 111 6.58 -5.97 -12.68
C PRO A 111 5.52 -5.02 -12.13
N LYS A 112 5.52 -4.75 -10.82
CA LYS A 112 4.65 -3.73 -10.21
C LYS A 112 4.79 -2.36 -10.86
N LYS A 113 5.97 -2.09 -11.42
CA LYS A 113 6.25 -0.87 -12.17
C LYS A 113 5.27 -0.64 -13.33
N GLU A 114 4.78 -1.71 -13.98
CA GLU A 114 3.77 -1.58 -15.05
C GLU A 114 2.43 -1.10 -14.49
N LEU A 115 1.99 -1.68 -13.36
CA LEU A 115 0.80 -1.21 -12.65
C LEU A 115 0.96 0.27 -12.28
N PHE A 116 2.12 0.67 -11.76
CA PHE A 116 2.40 2.05 -11.36
C PHE A 116 2.25 3.04 -12.53
N TYR A 117 2.74 2.68 -13.72
CA TYR A 117 2.53 3.51 -14.90
C TYR A 117 1.06 3.59 -15.32
N GLN A 118 0.31 2.48 -15.23
CA GLN A 118 -1.11 2.46 -15.56
C GLN A 118 -1.91 3.35 -14.60
N VAL A 119 -1.74 3.16 -13.29
CA VAL A 119 -2.51 3.90 -12.29
C VAL A 119 -2.14 5.38 -12.24
N ALA A 120 -0.89 5.75 -12.59
CA ALA A 120 -0.49 7.16 -12.67
C ALA A 120 -1.24 7.96 -13.75
N THR A 121 -1.89 7.28 -14.71
CA THR A 121 -2.75 7.96 -15.71
C THR A 121 -4.13 8.31 -15.19
N ILE A 122 -4.54 7.73 -14.04
CA ILE A 122 -5.84 7.96 -13.43
C ILE A 122 -5.78 9.27 -12.63
N PRO A 123 -6.66 10.25 -12.93
CA PRO A 123 -6.73 11.49 -12.16
C PRO A 123 -6.93 11.21 -10.66
N GLY A 124 -6.15 11.88 -9.81
CA GLY A 124 -6.18 11.69 -8.36
C GLY A 124 -5.24 10.60 -7.85
N ILE A 125 -4.54 9.85 -8.71
CA ILE A 125 -3.47 8.94 -8.27
C ILE A 125 -2.12 9.64 -8.35
N TYR A 126 -1.38 9.61 -7.24
CA TYR A 126 0.00 10.07 -7.18
C TYR A 126 0.95 8.91 -6.88
N VAL A 127 1.91 8.68 -7.78
CA VAL A 127 2.92 7.61 -7.65
C VAL A 127 4.30 8.24 -7.42
N PRO A 128 4.82 8.28 -6.18
CA PRO A 128 6.05 9.01 -5.87
C PRO A 128 7.28 8.56 -6.68
N SER A 129 7.40 7.26 -6.93
CA SER A 129 8.54 6.66 -7.64
C SER A 129 8.69 7.10 -9.10
N LEU A 130 7.72 7.84 -9.66
CA LEU A 130 7.74 8.33 -11.04
C LEU A 130 8.26 9.77 -11.19
N TYR A 131 8.59 10.46 -10.10
CA TYR A 131 8.93 11.90 -10.10
C TYR A 131 10.28 12.23 -9.43
N GLN A 132 11.13 11.23 -9.21
CA GLN A 132 12.47 11.38 -8.61
C GLN A 132 13.53 11.79 -9.62
#